data_AF-A0A5K0YLP4-F1
#
_entry.id   AF-A0A5K0YLP4-F1
#
_cell.length_a   1.000
_cell.length_b   1.000
_cell.length_c   1.000
_cell.angle_alpha   90.00
_cell.angle_beta   90.00
_cell.angle_gamma   90.00
#
_symmetry.space_group_name_H-M   'P 1'
#
loop_
_entity.id
_entity.type
_entity.pdbx_description
1 polymer ?
#
loop_
_entity_poly.entity_id
_entity_poly.type
_entity_poly.pdbx_seq_one_letter_code
_entity_poly.pdbx_strand_id
1 'polypeptide(L)'
;DLVIGKKIGIGLASDGLYRLPVHVATALMTAISTIEKRREDCLQSFLYWHERLGHLPFGILKQLFPDLCSNLNLSLISCDVCQFAKHVRASYPISTSCVNEAFSLVHSDVWRPSEIYTRQGFQYFITFIDDFSRTTFVYLLKDRSEVPHIIETFILLVQNQYGGNVKTFWADNA
;
A
#
# COMPACT_ATOMS: atom_id res chain seq x y z
N ASP A 1 16.91 -29.43 26.22
CA ASP A 1 15.60 -29.38 25.56
C ASP A 1 14.66 -28.66 26.52
N LEU A 2 14.24 -27.45 26.16
CA LEU A 2 13.38 -26.63 27.01
C LEU A 2 11.94 -27.15 27.09
N VAL A 3 11.55 -28.03 26.16
CA VAL A 3 10.23 -28.66 26.11
C VAL A 3 10.21 -29.96 26.90
N ILE A 4 11.32 -30.73 26.86
CA ILE A 4 11.40 -32.07 27.47
C ILE A 4 12.22 -32.08 28.78
N GLY A 5 12.85 -30.96 29.16
CA GLY A 5 13.74 -30.88 30.33
C GLY A 5 15.03 -31.70 30.21
N LYS A 6 15.24 -32.37 29.07
CA LYS A 6 16.40 -33.24 28.84
C LYS A 6 17.65 -32.38 28.63
N LYS A 7 18.72 -32.69 29.36
CA LYS A 7 20.03 -32.06 29.16
C LYS A 7 20.58 -32.46 27.78
N ILE A 8 20.73 -31.47 26.89
CA ILE A 8 21.15 -31.68 25.50
C ILE A 8 22.65 -31.39 25.26
N GLY A 9 23.34 -30.84 26.26
CA GLY A 9 24.77 -30.54 26.18
C GLY A 9 25.30 -29.87 27.43
N ILE A 10 26.63 -29.68 27.47
CA ILE A 10 27.35 -28.89 28.48
C ILE A 10 28.24 -27.91 27.70
N GLY A 11 28.16 -26.63 28.02
CA GLY A 11 28.95 -25.57 27.39
C GLY A 11 29.67 -24.74 28.43
N LEU A 12 30.88 -24.26 28.10
CA LEU A 12 31.63 -23.34 28.95
C LEU A 12 31.11 -21.91 28.71
N ALA A 13 30.62 -21.24 29.74
CA ALA A 13 30.20 -19.85 29.66
C ALA A 13 31.41 -18.92 29.92
N SER A 14 31.65 -17.96 29.02
CA SER A 14 32.67 -16.91 29.14
C SER A 14 32.12 -15.62 28.51
N ASP A 15 32.22 -14.50 29.22
CA ASP A 15 31.84 -13.17 28.70
C ASP A 15 30.38 -13.09 28.21
N GLY A 16 29.47 -13.78 28.89
CA GLY A 16 28.05 -13.83 28.52
C GLY A 16 27.73 -14.73 27.32
N LEU A 17 28.71 -15.45 26.78
CA LEU A 17 28.55 -16.35 25.64
C LEU A 17 28.89 -17.80 26.02
N TYR A 18 28.16 -18.76 25.46
CA TYR A 18 28.49 -20.18 25.58
C TYR A 18 29.45 -20.58 24.46
N ARG A 19 30.64 -21.07 24.82
CA ARG A 19 31.63 -21.59 23.88
C ARG A 19 31.32 -23.05 23.56
N LEU A 20 31.08 -23.34 22.29
CA LEU A 20 30.89 -24.69 21.78
C LEU A 20 32.24 -25.25 21.29
N PRO A 21 32.72 -26.39 21.80
CA PRO A 21 33.95 -27.00 21.30
C PRO A 21 33.83 -27.34 19.81
N VAL A 22 34.89 -27.05 19.04
CA VAL A 22 34.89 -27.19 17.58
C VAL A 22 34.50 -28.59 17.14
N HIS A 23 34.97 -29.65 17.81
CA HIS A 23 34.61 -31.03 17.45
C HIS A 23 33.12 -31.33 17.62
N VAL A 24 32.45 -30.74 18.63
CA VAL A 24 31.00 -30.88 18.82
C VAL A 24 30.25 -30.12 17.72
N ALA A 25 30.72 -28.92 17.38
CA ALA A 25 30.18 -28.15 16.27
C ALA A 25 30.31 -28.90 14.94
N THR A 26 31.49 -29.47 14.66
CA THR A 26 31.74 -30.25 13.45
C THR A 26 30.87 -31.50 13.41
N ALA A 27 30.76 -32.27 14.50
CA ALA A 27 29.92 -33.47 14.56
C ALA A 27 28.43 -33.16 14.34
N LEU A 28 27.92 -32.05 14.89
CA LEU A 28 26.57 -31.56 14.64
C LEU A 28 26.37 -31.20 13.16
N MET A 29 27.31 -30.44 12.57
CA MET A 29 27.24 -30.06 11.17
C MET A 29 27.28 -31.27 10.24
N THR A 30 28.12 -32.27 10.55
CA THR A 30 28.19 -33.52 9.79
C THR A 30 26.91 -34.34 9.91
N ALA A 31 26.33 -34.48 11.12
CA ALA A 31 25.07 -35.18 11.33
C ALA A 31 23.87 -34.51 10.62
N ILE A 32 23.90 -33.18 10.47
CA ILE A 32 22.90 -32.43 9.69
C ILE A 32 23.09 -32.66 8.18
N SER A 33 24.33 -32.83 7.73
CA SER A 33 24.66 -33.04 6.31
C SER A 33 24.34 -34.43 5.76
N THR A 34 24.26 -35.46 6.62
CA THR A 34 24.02 -36.86 6.21
C THR A 34 22.54 -37.21 6.05
N ILE A 35 21.62 -36.31 6.42
CA ILE A 35 20.20 -36.46 6.08
C ILE A 35 20.08 -36.15 4.59
N GLU A 36 19.81 -37.16 3.78
CA GLU A 36 19.45 -36.99 2.37
C GLU A 36 18.34 -35.92 2.28
N LYS A 37 18.70 -34.72 1.79
CA LYS A 37 17.79 -33.58 1.69
C LYS A 37 16.63 -33.97 0.76
N ARG A 38 15.52 -34.41 1.34
CA ARG A 38 14.28 -34.61 0.59
C ARG A 38 13.80 -33.24 0.14
N ARG A 39 13.32 -33.13 -1.10
CA ARG A 39 12.89 -31.85 -1.71
C ARG A 39 11.92 -31.05 -0.83
N GLU A 40 11.06 -31.75 -0.07
CA GLU A 40 10.10 -31.18 0.87
C GLU A 40 10.77 -30.43 2.03
N ASP A 41 11.87 -30.97 2.56
CA ASP A 41 12.60 -30.39 3.71
C ASP A 41 13.31 -29.08 3.31
N CYS A 42 13.78 -29.00 2.07
CA CYS A 42 14.38 -27.78 1.51
C CYS A 42 13.34 -26.68 1.30
N LEU A 43 12.14 -27.00 0.82
CA LEU A 43 11.06 -26.04 0.62
C LEU A 43 10.59 -25.46 1.95
N GLN A 44 10.36 -26.31 2.95
CA GLN A 44 9.99 -25.89 4.30
C GLN A 44 11.06 -25.00 4.93
N SER A 45 12.34 -25.39 4.82
CA SER A 45 13.46 -24.57 5.33
C SER A 45 13.53 -23.21 4.62
N PHE A 46 13.32 -23.17 3.31
CA PHE A 46 13.31 -21.93 2.53
C PHE A 46 12.17 -20.99 2.93
N LEU A 47 10.94 -21.51 3.04
CA LEU A 47 9.78 -20.73 3.49
C LEU A 47 9.96 -20.21 4.92
N TYR A 48 10.58 -21.01 5.79
CA TYR A 48 10.85 -20.58 7.17
C TYR A 48 11.81 -19.39 7.25
N TRP A 49 12.86 -19.39 6.41
CA TRP A 49 13.75 -18.24 6.30
C TRP A 49 13.08 -17.04 5.65
N HIS A 50 12.20 -17.27 4.66
CA HIS A 50 11.38 -16.21 4.08
C HIS A 50 10.53 -15.51 5.15
N GLU A 51 9.84 -16.26 6.02
CA GLU A 51 9.04 -15.71 7.12
C GLU A 51 9.90 -15.02 8.18
N ARG A 52 10.97 -15.66 8.64
CA ARG A 52 11.87 -15.12 9.68
C ARG A 52 12.58 -13.82 9.27
N LEU A 53 12.81 -13.63 7.97
CA LEU A 53 13.45 -12.43 7.42
C LEU A 53 12.42 -11.39 6.95
N GLY A 54 11.18 -11.46 7.43
CA GLY A 54 10.15 -10.45 7.16
C GLY A 54 9.62 -10.52 5.73
N HIS A 55 9.40 -11.74 5.21
CA HIS A 55 8.85 -11.99 3.89
C HIS A 55 9.73 -11.45 2.74
N LEU A 56 11.05 -11.58 2.90
CA LEU A 56 12.03 -11.14 1.91
C LEU A 56 11.73 -11.78 0.53
N PRO A 57 11.84 -11.03 -0.59
CA PRO A 57 11.61 -11.56 -1.92
C PRO A 57 12.41 -12.84 -2.18
N PHE A 58 11.76 -13.87 -2.76
CA PHE A 58 12.38 -15.17 -2.99
C PHE A 58 13.70 -15.10 -3.79
N GLY A 59 13.82 -14.14 -4.71
CA GLY A 59 15.06 -13.92 -5.46
C GLY A 59 16.23 -13.47 -4.58
N ILE A 60 15.99 -12.58 -3.62
CA ILE A 60 17.03 -12.14 -2.66
C ILE A 60 17.36 -13.30 -1.71
N LEU A 61 16.34 -14.02 -1.23
CA LEU A 61 16.55 -15.15 -0.34
C LEU A 61 17.39 -16.27 -1.00
N LYS A 62 17.19 -16.50 -2.30
CA LYS A 62 18.01 -17.44 -3.09
C LYS A 62 19.48 -17.01 -3.20
N GLN A 63 19.74 -15.70 -3.28
CA GLN A 63 21.13 -15.21 -3.29
C GLN A 63 21.81 -15.37 -1.93
N LEU A 64 21.06 -15.22 -0.84
CA LEU A 64 21.58 -15.39 0.53
C LEU A 64 21.81 -16.86 0.88
N PHE A 65 20.96 -17.77 0.40
CA PHE A 65 21.03 -19.20 0.71
C PHE A 65 20.97 -20.08 -0.55
N PRO A 66 21.98 -20.04 -1.43
CA PRO A 66 21.98 -20.78 -2.69
C PRO A 66 21.84 -22.30 -2.49
N ASP A 67 22.44 -22.85 -1.42
CA ASP A 67 22.41 -24.28 -1.10
C ASP A 67 21.04 -24.80 -0.60
N LEU A 68 20.15 -23.89 -0.20
CA LEU A 68 18.76 -24.23 0.13
C LEU A 68 17.87 -24.23 -1.11
N CYS A 69 18.28 -23.54 -2.18
CA CYS A 69 17.48 -23.29 -3.37
C CYS A 69 17.95 -24.04 -4.63
N SER A 70 19.07 -24.77 -4.56
CA SER A 70 19.70 -25.42 -5.72
C SER A 70 18.75 -26.32 -6.50
N ASN A 71 17.78 -26.96 -5.82
CA ASN A 71 16.75 -27.82 -6.40
C ASN A 71 15.32 -27.25 -6.33
N LEU A 72 15.17 -25.97 -5.98
CA LEU A 72 13.85 -25.34 -5.83
C LEU A 72 13.50 -24.48 -7.05
N ASN A 73 12.31 -24.72 -7.61
CA ASN A 73 11.73 -23.84 -8.61
C ASN A 73 10.93 -22.72 -7.92
N LEU A 74 11.49 -21.52 -7.87
CA LEU A 74 10.88 -20.37 -7.18
C LEU A 74 9.51 -19.98 -7.76
N SER A 75 9.20 -20.31 -9.02
CA SER A 75 7.90 -19.98 -9.61
C SER A 75 6.74 -20.81 -9.06
N LEU A 76 7.05 -21.95 -8.44
CA LEU A 76 6.07 -22.85 -7.82
C LEU A 76 5.88 -22.56 -6.32
N ILE A 77 6.66 -21.63 -5.76
CA ILE A 77 6.61 -21.29 -4.34
C ILE A 77 5.63 -20.13 -4.16
N SER A 78 4.60 -20.35 -3.36
CA SER A 78 3.67 -19.31 -2.91
C SER A 78 3.78 -19.11 -1.41
N CYS A 79 3.50 -17.88 -0.98
CA CYS A 79 3.36 -17.52 0.42
C CYS A 79 2.07 -16.70 0.55
N ASP A 80 1.11 -17.24 1.29
CA ASP A 80 -0.24 -16.66 1.38
C ASP A 80 -0.19 -15.25 1.99
N VAL A 81 0.63 -15.04 3.02
CA VAL A 81 0.83 -13.73 3.65
C VAL A 81 1.34 -12.71 2.63
N CYS A 82 2.32 -13.08 1.81
CA CYS A 82 2.81 -12.22 0.73
C CYS A 82 1.73 -11.91 -0.30
N GLN A 83 0.91 -12.91 -0.66
CA GLN A 83 -0.15 -12.74 -1.65
C GLN A 83 -1.21 -11.77 -1.12
N PHE A 84 -1.67 -11.95 0.12
CA PHE A 84 -2.64 -11.04 0.74
C PHE A 84 -2.07 -9.64 0.93
N ALA A 85 -0.81 -9.51 1.36
CA ALA A 85 -0.17 -8.20 1.52
C ALA A 85 0.04 -7.45 0.20
N LYS A 86 0.26 -8.19 -0.90
CA LYS A 86 0.44 -7.63 -2.25
C LYS A 86 -0.85 -7.61 -3.08
N HIS A 87 -1.96 -8.07 -2.52
CA HIS A 87 -3.23 -8.12 -3.22
C HIS A 87 -3.72 -6.68 -3.44
N VAL A 88 -3.55 -6.19 -4.65
CA VAL A 88 -4.10 -4.91 -5.07
C VAL A 88 -5.54 -5.11 -5.52
N ARG A 89 -6.38 -4.09 -5.29
CA ARG A 89 -7.72 -4.08 -5.86
C ARG A 89 -7.60 -4.18 -7.39
N ALA A 90 -8.44 -5.01 -8.01
CA ALA A 90 -8.56 -5.04 -9.46
C ALA A 90 -8.89 -3.63 -9.99
N SER A 91 -8.42 -3.31 -11.20
CA SER A 91 -8.68 -2.03 -11.84
C SER A 91 -10.18 -1.73 -11.86
N TYR A 92 -10.54 -0.48 -11.57
CA TYR A 92 -11.92 -0.04 -11.70
C TYR A 92 -12.34 -0.11 -13.18
N PRO A 93 -13.56 -0.56 -13.48
CA PRO A 93 -14.09 -0.47 -14.84
C PRO A 93 -14.14 1.01 -15.26
N ILE A 94 -13.88 1.27 -16.54
CA ILE A 94 -14.04 2.62 -17.10
C ILE A 94 -15.51 3.03 -16.93
N SER A 95 -15.75 4.21 -16.34
CA SER A 95 -17.09 4.74 -16.18
C SER A 95 -17.69 5.11 -17.54
N THR A 96 -18.89 4.62 -17.85
CA THR A 96 -19.68 5.04 -19.02
C THR A 96 -20.62 6.21 -18.70
N SER A 97 -20.61 6.70 -17.46
CA SER A 97 -21.39 7.85 -17.02
C SER A 97 -20.77 9.14 -17.53
N CYS A 98 -21.13 9.54 -18.74
CA CYS A 98 -20.88 10.88 -19.26
C CYS A 98 -22.24 11.53 -19.48
N VAL A 99 -22.44 12.74 -18.95
CA VAL A 99 -23.58 13.57 -19.37
C VAL A 99 -23.35 14.09 -20.79
N ASN A 100 -24.43 14.27 -21.57
CA ASN A 100 -24.36 14.70 -22.97
C ASN A 100 -24.60 16.22 -23.18
N GLU A 101 -24.75 16.98 -22.09
CA GLU A 101 -25.10 18.39 -22.13
C GLU A 101 -24.37 19.15 -21.01
N ALA A 102 -23.80 20.31 -21.36
CA ALA A 102 -23.12 21.18 -20.43
C ALA A 102 -24.00 21.56 -19.23
N PHE A 103 -23.39 21.63 -18.05
CA PHE A 103 -24.02 21.99 -16.77
C PHE A 103 -25.12 21.02 -16.30
N SER A 104 -25.28 19.86 -16.95
CA SER A 104 -26.20 18.82 -16.45
C SER A 104 -25.72 18.16 -15.16
N LEU A 105 -24.40 18.05 -15.00
CA LEU A 105 -23.76 17.56 -13.78
C LEU A 105 -22.51 18.41 -13.53
N VAL A 106 -22.49 19.09 -12.38
CA VAL A 106 -21.36 19.89 -11.94
C VAL A 106 -20.81 19.26 -10.67
N HIS A 107 -19.56 18.79 -10.73
CA HIS A 107 -18.84 18.35 -9.54
C HIS A 107 -18.31 19.57 -8.79
N SER A 108 -18.52 19.61 -7.48
CA SER A 108 -18.04 20.69 -6.62
C SER A 108 -17.21 20.15 -5.48
N ASP A 109 -16.06 20.78 -5.23
CA ASP A 109 -15.19 20.45 -4.10
C ASP A 109 -14.68 21.74 -3.43
N VAL A 110 -14.74 21.78 -2.10
CA VAL A 110 -14.21 22.87 -1.27
C VAL A 110 -12.90 22.43 -0.67
N TRP A 111 -11.82 23.04 -1.14
CA TRP A 111 -10.50 22.70 -0.67
C TRP A 111 -10.31 23.05 0.81
N ARG A 112 -9.37 22.36 1.43
CA ARG A 112 -8.98 22.60 2.83
C ARG A 112 -8.35 23.99 2.98
N PRO A 113 -8.34 24.56 4.20
CA PRO A 113 -7.69 25.85 4.40
C PRO A 113 -6.22 25.74 4.03
N SER A 114 -5.76 26.64 3.17
CA SER A 114 -4.36 26.83 2.85
C SER A 114 -3.63 27.32 4.10
N GLU A 115 -2.44 26.76 4.35
CA GLU A 115 -1.56 27.22 5.44
C GLU A 115 -1.14 28.69 5.25
N ILE A 116 -1.11 29.16 4.00
CA ILE A 116 -0.70 30.50 3.63
C ILE A 116 -1.88 31.25 3.03
N TYR A 117 -2.21 32.39 3.62
CA TYR A 117 -3.20 33.31 3.08
C TYR A 117 -2.66 34.01 1.84
N THR A 118 -3.52 34.23 0.86
CA THR A 118 -3.21 35.17 -0.23
C THR A 118 -3.06 36.60 0.34
N ARG A 119 -2.46 37.51 -0.43
CA ARG A 119 -2.33 38.93 -0.04
C ARG A 119 -3.66 39.62 0.27
N GLN A 120 -4.77 39.08 -0.24
CA GLN A 120 -6.12 39.61 -0.07
C GLN A 120 -6.92 38.85 1.02
N GLY A 121 -6.29 37.90 1.71
CA GLY A 121 -6.87 37.19 2.84
C GLY A 121 -7.67 35.92 2.51
N PHE A 122 -7.66 35.46 1.26
CA PHE A 122 -8.28 34.17 0.91
C PHE A 122 -7.46 33.00 1.44
N GLN A 123 -8.15 31.98 1.96
CA GLN A 123 -7.56 30.75 2.50
C GLN A 123 -8.24 29.47 2.01
N TYR A 124 -9.42 29.57 1.40
CA TYR A 124 -10.13 28.44 0.77
C TYR A 124 -10.28 28.70 -0.73
N PHE A 125 -10.55 27.64 -1.49
CA PHE A 125 -11.14 27.78 -2.81
C PHE A 125 -12.17 26.67 -3.03
N ILE A 126 -13.18 26.98 -3.84
CA ILE A 126 -14.15 26.00 -4.33
C ILE A 126 -13.95 25.85 -5.83
N THR A 127 -14.01 24.61 -6.30
CA THR A 127 -13.99 24.28 -7.72
C THR A 127 -15.37 23.82 -8.16
N PHE A 128 -15.76 24.22 -9.37
CA PHE A 128 -16.91 23.67 -10.08
C PHE A 128 -16.42 23.09 -11.40
N ILE A 129 -16.61 21.79 -11.60
CA ILE A 129 -16.15 21.06 -12.77
C ILE A 129 -17.38 20.55 -13.51
N ASP A 130 -17.62 21.07 -14.71
CA ASP A 130 -18.67 20.56 -15.58
C ASP A 130 -18.28 19.17 -16.14
N ASP A 131 -19.14 18.17 -15.94
CA ASP A 131 -18.84 16.80 -16.35
C ASP A 131 -18.83 16.62 -17.87
N PHE A 132 -19.60 17.42 -18.62
CA PHE A 132 -19.63 17.37 -20.08
C PHE A 132 -18.39 18.01 -20.72
N SER A 133 -18.19 19.31 -20.49
CA SER A 133 -17.12 20.09 -21.14
C SER A 133 -15.76 19.96 -20.47
N ARG A 134 -15.71 19.42 -19.25
CA ARG A 134 -14.51 19.41 -18.37
C ARG A 134 -14.00 20.80 -18.02
N THR A 135 -14.81 21.85 -18.25
CA THR A 135 -14.48 23.21 -17.83
C THR A 135 -14.46 23.30 -16.31
N THR A 136 -13.39 23.88 -15.76
CA THR A 136 -13.22 24.06 -14.32
C THR A 136 -13.29 25.55 -13.99
N PHE A 137 -14.18 25.91 -13.08
CA PHE A 137 -14.30 27.23 -12.50
C PHE A 137 -13.75 27.20 -11.09
N VAL A 138 -12.97 28.23 -10.71
CA VAL A 138 -12.34 28.32 -9.39
C VAL A 138 -12.71 29.65 -8.75
N TYR A 139 -13.19 29.59 -7.51
CA TYR A 139 -13.52 30.77 -6.71
C TYR A 139 -12.75 30.73 -5.40
N LEU A 140 -12.06 31.83 -5.07
CA LEU A 140 -11.35 31.98 -3.81
C LEU A 140 -12.32 32.44 -2.71
N LEU A 141 -12.20 31.89 -1.50
CA LEU A 141 -13.01 32.27 -0.34
C LEU A 141 -12.14 32.61 0.88
N LYS A 142 -12.61 33.56 1.70
CA LYS A 142 -11.96 33.86 2.98
C LYS A 142 -12.50 32.97 4.08
N ASP A 143 -13.78 32.61 4.04
CA ASP A 143 -14.39 31.64 4.94
C ASP A 143 -15.23 30.58 4.19
N ARG A 144 -15.41 29.39 4.79
CA ARG A 144 -16.29 28.35 4.25
C ARG A 144 -17.76 28.77 4.24
N SER A 145 -18.17 29.72 5.07
CA SER A 145 -19.52 30.28 5.08
C SER A 145 -19.88 31.01 3.79
N GLU A 146 -18.91 31.35 2.94
CA GLU A 146 -19.14 32.02 1.65
C GLU A 146 -19.65 31.05 0.56
N VAL A 147 -19.55 29.73 0.77
CA VAL A 147 -19.90 28.70 -0.23
C VAL A 147 -21.32 28.85 -0.79
N PRO A 148 -22.39 29.03 0.01
CA PRO A 148 -23.74 29.18 -0.54
C PRO A 148 -23.87 30.37 -1.50
N HIS A 149 -23.24 31.50 -1.18
CA HIS A 149 -23.26 32.69 -2.02
C HIS A 149 -22.47 32.50 -3.33
N ILE A 150 -21.35 31.78 -3.26
CA ILE A 150 -20.58 31.43 -4.46
C ILE A 150 -21.37 30.47 -5.37
N ILE A 151 -22.14 29.53 -4.81
CA ILE A 151 -23.02 28.64 -5.59
C ILE A 151 -24.08 29.46 -6.33
N GLU A 152 -24.76 30.40 -5.67
CA GLU A 152 -25.73 31.30 -6.32
C GLU A 152 -25.08 32.11 -7.45
N THR A 153 -23.89 32.66 -7.18
CA THR A 153 -23.12 33.43 -8.16
C THR A 153 -22.76 32.57 -9.39
N PHE A 154 -22.37 31.31 -9.16
CA PHE A 154 -22.05 30.39 -10.23
C PHE A 154 -23.29 30.02 -11.07
N ILE A 155 -24.44 29.74 -10.44
CA ILE A 155 -25.69 29.45 -11.16
C ILE A 155 -26.09 30.64 -12.05
N LEU A 156 -26.02 31.85 -11.52
CA LEU A 156 -26.30 33.08 -12.28
C LEU A 156 -25.30 33.29 -13.42
N LEU A 157 -24.03 32.96 -13.22
CA LEU A 157 -23.01 33.01 -14.28
C LEU A 157 -23.35 32.01 -15.41
N VAL A 158 -23.74 30.78 -15.07
CA VAL A 158 -24.17 29.76 -16.04
C VAL A 158 -25.37 30.24 -16.86
N GLN A 159 -26.36 30.82 -16.20
CA GLN A 159 -27.56 31.35 -16.86
C GLN A 159 -27.25 32.53 -17.79
N ASN A 160 -26.48 33.51 -17.31
CA ASN A 160 -26.27 34.76 -18.04
C ASN A 160 -25.22 34.65 -19.15
N GLN A 161 -24.13 33.90 -18.93
CA GLN A 161 -23.02 33.85 -19.88
C GLN A 161 -23.15 32.69 -20.88
N TYR A 162 -23.75 31.58 -20.46
CA TYR A 162 -23.83 30.37 -21.27
C TYR A 162 -25.26 30.04 -21.72
N GLY A 163 -26.27 30.76 -21.23
CA GLY A 163 -27.68 30.45 -21.50
C GLY A 163 -28.10 29.07 -20.98
N GLY A 164 -27.30 28.47 -20.09
CA GLY A 164 -27.51 27.13 -19.55
C GLY A 164 -28.21 27.15 -18.20
N ASN A 165 -28.52 25.96 -17.68
CA ASN A 165 -28.99 25.79 -16.31
C ASN A 165 -28.23 24.65 -15.65
N VAL A 166 -27.78 24.86 -14.41
CA VAL A 166 -27.20 23.79 -13.60
C VAL A 166 -28.33 22.87 -13.15
N LYS A 167 -28.28 21.58 -13.53
CA LYS A 167 -29.32 20.60 -13.15
C LYS A 167 -29.03 19.92 -11.82
N THR A 168 -27.78 19.48 -11.63
CA THR A 168 -27.36 18.73 -10.45
C THR A 168 -25.95 19.12 -10.04
N PHE A 169 -25.75 19.36 -8.74
CA PHE A 169 -24.43 19.39 -8.13
C PHE A 169 -24.08 18.04 -7.53
N TRP A 170 -22.86 17.60 -7.73
CA TRP A 170 -22.25 16.51 -6.98
C TRP A 170 -21.18 17.09 -6.07
N ALA A 171 -21.46 17.13 -4.78
CA ALA A 171 -20.47 17.44 -3.75
C ALA A 171 -20.11 16.17 -2.99
N ASP A 172 -18.91 16.10 -2.44
CA ASP A 172 -18.62 15.12 -1.40
C ASP A 172 -19.37 15.51 -0.11
N ASN A 173 -19.67 14.50 0.72
CA ASN A 173 -20.26 14.76 2.03
C ASN A 173 -19.16 15.33 2.93
N ALA A 174 -19.14 16.65 3.05
CA ALA A 174 -18.30 17.39 4.00
C ALA A 174 -18.77 17.22 5.45
#